data_AF-A0A162Y7X6-F1
#
_entry.id   AF-A0A162Y7X6-F1
#
_cell.length_a   1.000
_cell.length_b   1.000
_cell.length_c   1.000
_cell.angle_alpha   90.00
_cell.angle_beta   90.00
_cell.angle_gamma   90.00
#
_symmetry.space_group_name_H-M   'P 1'
#
loop_
_entity.id
_entity.type
_entity.pdbx_description
1 polymer ?
#
loop_
_entity_poly.entity_id
_entity_poly.type
_entity_poly.pdbx_seq_one_letter_code
_entity_poly.pdbx_strand_id
1 'polypeptide(L)'
;MEQTFNKKEINYLILVIKLLILIFFIFVSIRGYQETIFELDTNYGNQYKLSDFVRLITRRTYFRPSILLLFPLIGIFINKKIGWIFITSYFYFLLTWLVFSTISNGLNYNEEILFFAVALVLTLIFIWIMNRKKIVEKVYNLKKNEVLITNIKASSIGIFLTLYLAWTQII
;
A
#
# COMPACT_ATOMS: atom_id res chain seq x y z
N MET A 1 35.16 9.14 -0.84
CA MET A 1 34.35 10.32 -1.23
C MET A 1 32.88 9.98 -1.07
N GLU A 2 32.32 10.21 0.12
CA GLU A 2 30.87 10.19 0.31
C GLU A 2 30.29 11.47 -0.32
N GLN A 3 29.73 11.33 -1.51
CA GLN A 3 29.02 12.43 -2.15
C GLN A 3 27.91 12.93 -1.23
N THR A 4 28.01 14.20 -0.90
CA THR A 4 27.04 15.04 -0.20
C THR A 4 25.76 15.18 -1.01
N PHE A 5 25.04 14.07 -1.22
CA PHE A 5 23.63 14.09 -1.63
C PHE A 5 22.91 15.02 -0.65
N ASN A 6 22.44 16.13 -1.19
CA ASN A 6 22.14 17.37 -0.51
C ASN A 6 20.86 17.17 0.32
N LYS A 7 20.69 17.86 1.46
CA LYS A 7 19.51 17.70 2.34
C LYS A 7 18.17 17.81 1.57
N LYS A 8 18.18 18.61 0.48
CA LYS A 8 17.06 18.77 -0.46
C LYS A 8 16.66 17.47 -1.18
N GLU A 9 17.61 16.69 -1.71
CA GLU A 9 17.32 15.49 -2.53
C GLU A 9 16.67 14.36 -1.74
N ILE A 10 17.05 14.21 -0.46
CA ILE A 10 16.45 13.22 0.45
C ILE A 10 14.97 13.57 0.70
N ASN A 11 14.67 14.85 0.88
CA ASN A 11 13.30 15.31 1.07
C ASN A 11 12.44 15.03 -0.17
N TYR A 12 12.99 15.19 -1.39
CA TYR A 12 12.24 14.90 -2.61
C TYR A 12 11.90 13.41 -2.77
N LEU A 13 12.81 12.48 -2.47
CA LEU A 13 12.53 11.03 -2.61
C LEU A 13 11.39 10.57 -1.69
N ILE A 14 11.41 11.00 -0.42
CA ILE A 14 10.31 10.71 0.52
C ILE A 14 9.03 11.40 0.08
N LEU A 15 9.11 12.65 -0.38
CA LEU A 15 7.95 13.39 -0.86
C LEU A 15 7.27 12.65 -2.01
N VAL A 16 8.04 12.13 -2.97
CA VAL A 16 7.52 11.32 -4.09
C VAL A 16 6.78 10.09 -3.58
N ILE A 17 7.35 9.34 -2.63
CA ILE A 17 6.69 8.17 -2.02
C ILE A 17 5.38 8.56 -1.35
N LYS A 18 5.39 9.64 -0.54
CA LYS A 18 4.20 10.13 0.16
C LYS A 18 3.10 10.57 -0.82
N LEU A 19 3.46 11.33 -1.84
CA LEU A 19 2.52 11.77 -2.88
C LEU A 19 1.96 10.58 -3.66
N LEU A 20 2.79 9.59 -4.00
CA LEU A 20 2.33 8.40 -4.70
C LEU A 20 1.30 7.64 -3.87
N ILE A 21 1.57 7.37 -2.59
CA ILE A 21 0.60 6.72 -1.69
C ILE A 21 -0.71 7.52 -1.61
N LEU A 22 -0.63 8.85 -1.51
CA LEU A 22 -1.81 9.73 -1.48
C LEU A 22 -2.63 9.63 -2.78
N ILE A 23 -1.97 9.70 -3.93
CA ILE A 23 -2.61 9.59 -5.25
C ILE A 23 -3.26 8.21 -5.40
N PHE A 24 -2.56 7.14 -5.04
CA PHE A 24 -3.11 5.79 -5.06
C PHE A 24 -4.32 5.66 -4.15
N PHE A 25 -4.27 6.22 -2.93
CA PHE A 25 -5.40 6.21 -2.02
C PHE A 25 -6.63 6.92 -2.61
N ILE A 26 -6.44 8.09 -3.22
CA ILE A 26 -7.52 8.84 -3.87
C ILE A 26 -8.09 8.03 -5.03
N PHE A 27 -7.24 7.53 -5.93
CA PHE A 27 -7.66 6.76 -7.10
C PHE A 27 -8.49 5.53 -6.72
N VAL A 28 -7.99 4.75 -5.76
CA VAL A 28 -8.67 3.53 -5.29
C VAL A 28 -9.98 3.86 -4.59
N SER A 29 -10.06 4.98 -3.87
CA SER A 29 -11.30 5.42 -3.21
C SER A 29 -12.34 5.90 -4.22
N ILE A 30 -11.92 6.59 -5.27
CA ILE A 30 -12.82 6.97 -6.39
C ILE A 30 -13.35 5.71 -7.07
N ARG A 31 -12.49 4.72 -7.36
CA ARG A 31 -12.93 3.45 -7.94
C ARG A 31 -13.96 2.75 -7.03
N GLY A 32 -13.67 2.62 -5.73
CA GLY A 32 -14.59 2.01 -4.77
C GLY A 32 -15.94 2.72 -4.72
N TYR A 33 -15.94 4.05 -4.82
CA TYR A 33 -17.15 4.86 -4.93
C TYR A 33 -17.92 4.59 -6.23
N GLN A 34 -17.23 4.56 -7.38
CA GLN A 34 -17.84 4.30 -8.69
C GLN A 34 -18.52 2.93 -8.75
N GLU A 35 -17.85 1.86 -8.27
CA GLU A 35 -18.42 0.51 -8.20
C GLU A 35 -19.66 0.46 -7.30
N THR A 36 -19.62 1.18 -6.17
CA THR A 36 -20.74 1.27 -5.22
C THR A 36 -21.95 1.96 -5.86
N ILE A 37 -21.73 3.09 -6.54
CA ILE A 37 -22.81 3.81 -7.23
C ILE A 37 -23.37 2.98 -8.38
N PHE A 38 -22.51 2.34 -9.17
CA PHE A 38 -22.95 1.47 -10.25
C PHE A 38 -23.83 0.32 -9.76
N GLU A 39 -23.46 -0.35 -8.66
CA GLU A 39 -24.29 -1.41 -8.08
C GLU A 39 -25.62 -0.87 -7.52
N LEU A 40 -25.62 0.33 -6.92
CA LEU A 40 -26.83 0.96 -6.43
C LEU A 40 -27.78 1.35 -7.56
N ASP A 41 -27.28 1.98 -8.62
CA ASP A 41 -28.07 2.37 -9.79
C ASP A 41 -28.66 1.14 -10.48
N THR A 42 -27.89 0.04 -10.57
CA THR A 42 -28.34 -1.20 -11.21
C THR A 42 -29.43 -1.91 -10.40
N ASN A 43 -29.35 -1.92 -9.07
CA ASN A 43 -30.25 -2.71 -8.22
C ASN A 43 -31.44 -1.91 -7.65
N TYR A 44 -31.31 -0.60 -7.51
CA TYR A 44 -32.30 0.26 -6.85
C TYR A 44 -32.74 1.45 -7.75
N GLY A 45 -32.11 1.66 -8.91
CA GLY A 45 -32.27 2.89 -9.69
C GLY A 45 -31.89 4.14 -8.88
N ASN A 46 -32.41 5.31 -9.24
CA ASN A 46 -32.19 6.57 -8.51
C ASN A 46 -32.94 6.67 -7.16
N GLN A 47 -33.43 5.56 -6.61
CA GLN A 47 -34.24 5.53 -5.37
C GLN A 47 -33.50 4.97 -4.15
N TYR A 48 -32.17 4.88 -4.19
CA TYR A 48 -31.38 4.41 -3.06
C TYR A 48 -31.28 5.47 -1.94
N LYS A 49 -31.28 4.99 -0.68
CA LYS A 49 -31.08 5.84 0.50
C LYS A 49 -29.63 5.75 0.99
N LEU A 50 -29.23 6.67 1.86
CA LEU A 50 -27.92 6.62 2.52
C LEU A 50 -27.71 5.29 3.28
N SER A 51 -28.78 4.71 3.83
CA SER A 51 -28.74 3.39 4.48
C SER A 51 -28.36 2.27 3.52
N ASP A 52 -28.75 2.35 2.25
CA ASP A 52 -28.39 1.36 1.23
C ASP A 52 -26.92 1.47 0.87
N PHE A 53 -26.41 2.69 0.74
CA PHE A 53 -24.98 2.96 0.54
C PHE A 53 -24.12 2.40 1.69
N VAL A 54 -24.49 2.70 2.95
CA VAL A 54 -23.77 2.17 4.12
C VAL A 54 -23.84 0.64 4.18
N ARG A 55 -25.01 0.06 3.90
CA ARG A 55 -25.17 -1.41 3.83
C ARG A 55 -24.32 -2.02 2.72
N LEU A 56 -24.20 -1.36 1.57
CA LEU A 56 -23.43 -1.87 0.45
C LEU A 56 -21.92 -1.82 0.76
N ILE A 57 -21.42 -0.70 1.28
CA ILE A 57 -20.01 -0.55 1.67
C ILE A 57 -19.61 -1.53 2.77
N THR A 58 -20.51 -1.86 3.69
CA THR A 58 -20.23 -2.81 4.78
C THR A 58 -20.29 -4.27 4.33
N ARG A 59 -21.07 -4.60 3.29
CA ARG A 59 -21.20 -5.97 2.77
C ARG A 59 -20.29 -6.29 1.60
N ARG A 60 -19.96 -5.30 0.77
CA ARG A 60 -19.14 -5.47 -0.43
C ARG A 60 -17.68 -5.16 -0.18
N THR A 61 -16.85 -5.59 -1.11
CA THR A 61 -15.39 -5.57 -0.99
C THR A 61 -14.75 -4.32 -1.62
N TYR A 62 -15.56 -3.45 -2.23
CA TYR A 62 -15.10 -2.32 -3.06
C TYR A 62 -14.17 -1.34 -2.35
N PHE A 63 -14.39 -1.08 -1.06
CA PHE A 63 -13.54 -0.18 -0.27
C PHE A 63 -12.39 -0.87 0.46
N ARG A 64 -12.26 -2.20 0.39
CA ARG A 64 -11.16 -2.92 1.08
C ARG A 64 -9.78 -2.40 0.67
N PRO A 65 -9.49 -2.14 -0.62
CA PRO A 65 -8.18 -1.61 -1.01
C PRO A 65 -7.93 -0.19 -0.46
N SER A 66 -8.95 0.67 -0.36
CA SER A 66 -8.83 1.98 0.30
C SER A 66 -8.54 1.86 1.79
N ILE A 67 -9.24 0.94 2.48
CA ILE A 67 -9.03 0.69 3.91
C ILE A 67 -7.60 0.23 4.18
N LEU A 68 -7.04 -0.64 3.33
CA LEU A 68 -5.64 -1.07 3.44
C LEU A 68 -4.66 0.08 3.21
N LEU A 69 -4.96 0.97 2.27
CA LEU A 69 -4.17 2.17 1.99
C LEU A 69 -4.26 3.23 3.11
N LEU A 70 -5.21 3.14 4.05
CA LEU A 70 -5.23 4.01 5.22
C LEU A 70 -3.99 3.82 6.10
N PHE A 71 -3.46 2.60 6.21
CA PHE A 71 -2.23 2.33 6.97
C PHE A 71 -1.05 3.17 6.50
N PRO A 72 -0.58 3.04 5.23
CA PRO A 72 0.52 3.86 4.75
C PRO A 72 0.15 5.34 4.70
N LEU A 73 -1.11 5.72 4.45
CA LEU A 73 -1.58 7.11 4.49
C LEU A 73 -1.38 7.75 5.87
N ILE A 74 -1.75 7.06 6.96
CA ILE A 74 -1.48 7.52 8.33
C ILE A 74 0.04 7.66 8.54
N GLY A 75 0.81 6.69 8.03
CA GLY A 75 2.28 6.71 8.11
C GLY A 75 2.93 7.94 7.48
N ILE A 76 2.36 8.50 6.42
CA ILE A 76 2.84 9.72 5.75
C ILE A 76 2.94 10.91 6.70
N PHE A 77 1.98 11.05 7.61
CA PHE A 77 1.91 12.18 8.54
C PHE A 77 2.83 12.01 9.75
N ILE A 78 3.39 10.81 9.97
CA ILE A 78 4.19 10.50 11.15
C ILE A 78 5.67 10.37 10.79
N ASN A 79 6.46 11.42 11.00
CA ASN A 79 7.92 11.40 10.78
C ASN A 79 8.68 10.76 11.96
N LYS A 80 8.26 9.56 12.36
CA LYS A 80 8.85 8.76 13.44
C LYS A 80 8.91 7.30 13.01
N LYS A 81 9.60 6.47 13.80
CA LYS A 81 9.68 5.01 13.64
C LYS A 81 8.36 4.34 13.25
N ILE A 82 7.24 4.72 13.86
CA ILE A 82 5.92 4.13 13.56
C ILE A 82 5.43 4.46 12.15
N GLY A 83 5.63 5.69 11.67
CA GLY A 83 5.24 6.06 10.31
C GLY A 83 6.09 5.37 9.25
N TRP A 84 7.38 5.18 9.53
CA TRP A 84 8.25 4.35 8.68
C TRP A 84 7.74 2.91 8.61
N ILE A 85 7.33 2.31 9.75
CA ILE A 85 6.77 0.96 9.80
C ILE A 85 5.51 0.87 8.94
N PHE A 86 4.57 1.80 9.07
CA PHE A 86 3.31 1.79 8.32
C PHE A 86 3.49 1.95 6.80
N ILE A 87 4.40 2.83 6.37
CA ILE A 87 4.71 2.98 4.94
C ILE A 87 5.39 1.72 4.41
N THR A 88 6.39 1.21 5.14
CA THR A 88 7.18 0.06 4.67
C THR A 88 6.39 -1.24 4.72
N SER A 89 5.46 -1.40 5.68
CA SER A 89 4.58 -2.57 5.75
C SER A 89 3.67 -2.67 4.53
N TYR A 90 3.28 -1.54 3.94
CA TYR A 90 2.51 -1.55 2.70
C TYR A 90 3.31 -2.10 1.52
N PHE A 91 4.60 -1.77 1.40
CA PHE A 91 5.45 -2.35 0.36
C PHE A 91 5.72 -3.85 0.59
N TYR A 92 5.87 -4.28 1.85
CA TYR A 92 5.93 -5.71 2.16
C TYR A 92 4.61 -6.45 1.89
N PHE A 93 3.48 -5.80 2.15
CA PHE A 93 2.17 -6.29 1.73
C PHE A 93 2.11 -6.46 0.20
N LEU A 94 2.48 -5.45 -0.59
CA LEU A 94 2.51 -5.55 -2.05
C LEU A 94 3.40 -6.71 -2.53
N LEU A 95 4.59 -6.86 -1.95
CA LEU A 95 5.51 -7.93 -2.31
C LEU A 95 4.91 -9.32 -2.05
N THR A 96 4.34 -9.51 -0.86
CA THR A 96 3.75 -10.80 -0.46
C THR A 96 2.45 -11.09 -1.20
N TRP A 97 1.67 -10.06 -1.50
CA TRP A 97 0.47 -10.14 -2.33
C TRP A 97 0.79 -10.55 -3.78
N LEU A 98 1.81 -9.97 -4.39
CA LEU A 98 2.27 -10.34 -5.74
C LEU A 98 2.67 -11.81 -5.81
N VAL A 99 3.43 -12.29 -4.83
CA VAL A 99 3.84 -13.69 -4.73
C VAL A 99 2.61 -14.59 -4.51
N PHE A 100 1.74 -14.25 -3.57
CA PHE A 100 0.52 -15.03 -3.28
C PHE A 100 -0.41 -15.13 -4.49
N SER A 101 -0.65 -14.01 -5.18
CA SER A 101 -1.49 -13.96 -6.39
C SER A 101 -0.90 -14.82 -7.51
N THR A 102 0.42 -14.78 -7.68
CA THR A 102 1.12 -15.58 -8.70
C THR A 102 1.02 -17.08 -8.42
N ILE A 103 1.18 -17.47 -7.15
CA ILE A 103 1.04 -18.88 -6.74
C ILE A 103 -0.42 -19.35 -6.91
N SER A 104 -1.38 -18.51 -6.57
CA SER A 104 -2.81 -18.88 -6.58
C SER A 104 -3.41 -18.92 -7.99
N ASN A 105 -3.08 -17.95 -8.84
CA ASN A 105 -3.73 -17.77 -10.15
C ASN A 105 -2.84 -18.18 -11.34
N GLY A 106 -1.54 -18.38 -11.12
CA GLY A 106 -0.56 -18.55 -12.19
C GLY A 106 -0.24 -17.24 -12.93
N LEU A 107 0.66 -17.34 -13.90
CA LEU A 107 1.00 -16.26 -14.86
C LEU A 107 0.95 -16.88 -16.26
N ASN A 108 -0.19 -16.74 -16.93
CA ASN A 108 -0.48 -17.48 -18.15
C ASN A 108 -0.22 -16.65 -19.41
N TYR A 109 -0.29 -15.32 -19.29
CA TYR A 109 -0.12 -14.40 -20.41
C TYR A 109 1.11 -13.51 -20.24
N ASN A 110 1.72 -13.12 -21.37
CA ASN A 110 2.91 -12.25 -21.38
C ASN A 110 2.66 -10.91 -20.67
N GLU A 111 1.44 -10.38 -20.78
CA GLU A 111 1.03 -9.14 -20.11
C GLU A 111 1.05 -9.28 -18.58
N GLU A 112 0.59 -10.43 -18.05
CA GLU A 112 0.61 -10.72 -16.62
C GLU A 112 2.03 -10.87 -16.10
N ILE A 113 2.90 -11.55 -16.86
CA ILE A 113 4.32 -11.72 -16.52
C ILE A 113 5.03 -10.37 -16.49
N LEU A 114 4.81 -9.52 -17.50
CA LEU A 114 5.39 -8.18 -17.57
C LEU A 114 4.91 -7.32 -16.41
N PHE A 115 3.60 -7.33 -16.14
CA PHE A 115 3.02 -6.60 -15.01
C PHE A 115 3.63 -7.05 -13.68
N PHE A 116 3.72 -8.36 -13.44
CA PHE A 116 4.34 -8.93 -12.25
C PHE A 116 5.80 -8.48 -12.10
N ALA A 117 6.60 -8.58 -13.17
CA ALA A 117 8.00 -8.19 -13.15
C ALA A 117 8.18 -6.71 -12.81
N VAL A 118 7.40 -5.82 -13.46
CA VAL A 118 7.44 -4.38 -13.20
C VAL A 118 7.01 -4.05 -11.78
N ALA A 119 5.90 -4.65 -11.31
CA ALA A 119 5.39 -4.42 -9.97
C ALA A 119 6.38 -4.92 -8.88
N LEU A 120 7.02 -6.07 -9.11
CA LEU A 120 8.03 -6.61 -8.21
C LEU A 120 9.24 -5.68 -8.10
N VAL A 121 9.78 -5.25 -9.25
CA VAL A 121 10.94 -4.34 -9.29
C VAL A 121 10.63 -3.00 -8.62
N LEU A 122 9.47 -2.39 -8.93
CA LEU A 122 9.05 -1.14 -8.30
C LEU A 122 8.91 -1.28 -6.78
N THR A 123 8.31 -2.37 -6.31
CA THR A 123 8.13 -2.64 -4.88
C THR A 123 9.48 -2.77 -4.17
N LEU A 124 10.43 -3.51 -4.76
CA LEU A 124 11.80 -3.64 -4.24
C LEU A 124 12.54 -2.31 -4.21
N ILE A 125 12.39 -1.47 -5.25
CA ILE A 125 12.96 -0.12 -5.30
C ILE A 125 12.43 0.73 -4.14
N PHE A 126 11.13 0.71 -3.87
CA PHE A 126 10.56 1.49 -2.75
C PHE A 126 11.07 1.01 -1.40
N ILE A 127 11.14 -0.30 -1.16
CA ILE A 127 11.72 -0.87 0.07
C ILE A 127 13.18 -0.43 0.22
N TRP A 128 13.95 -0.48 -0.86
CA TRP A 128 15.35 -0.06 -0.86
C TRP A 128 15.50 1.44 -0.57
N ILE A 129 14.69 2.30 -1.18
CA ILE A 129 14.68 3.74 -0.91
C ILE A 129 14.38 3.99 0.56
N MET A 130 13.32 3.39 1.10
CA MET A 130 12.90 3.54 2.51
C MET A 130 13.98 3.10 3.51
N ASN A 131 14.83 2.14 3.12
CA ASN A 131 15.94 1.63 3.92
C ASN A 131 17.26 2.40 3.76
N ARG A 132 17.32 3.46 2.93
CA ARG A 132 18.52 4.30 2.85
C ARG A 132 18.81 4.96 4.20
N LYS A 133 20.06 4.87 4.66
CA LYS A 133 20.56 5.46 5.92
C LYS A 133 20.05 6.88 6.16
N LYS A 134 20.11 7.72 5.12
CA LYS A 134 19.64 9.11 5.15
C LYS A 134 18.16 9.26 5.48
N ILE A 135 17.30 8.37 4.98
CA ILE A 135 15.85 8.38 5.23
C ILE A 135 15.56 7.90 6.65
N VAL A 136 16.11 6.73 6.97
CA VAL A 136 15.98 6.05 8.27
C VAL A 136 16.41 6.97 9.42
N GLU A 137 17.63 7.51 9.37
CA GLU A 137 18.20 8.30 10.46
C GLU A 137 17.64 9.74 10.47
N LYS A 138 17.58 10.43 9.32
CA LYS A 138 17.27 11.87 9.30
C LYS A 138 15.77 12.20 9.25
N VAL A 139 14.93 11.32 8.68
CA VAL A 139 13.48 11.59 8.55
C VAL A 139 12.70 10.88 9.64
N TYR A 140 13.02 9.62 9.92
CA TYR A 140 12.25 8.79 10.84
C TYR A 140 12.94 8.53 12.19
N ASN A 141 14.16 9.05 12.38
CA ASN A 141 14.94 8.97 13.60
C ASN A 141 15.16 7.54 14.11
N LEU A 142 15.41 6.61 13.19
CA LEU A 142 15.73 5.22 13.49
C LEU A 142 17.26 5.05 13.62
N LYS A 143 17.69 4.35 14.68
CA LYS A 143 19.09 3.96 14.85
C LYS A 143 19.43 2.78 13.92
N LYS A 144 20.67 2.72 13.45
CA LYS A 144 21.16 1.66 12.54
C LYS A 144 20.89 0.24 13.05
N ASN A 145 21.06 -0.01 14.35
CA ASN A 145 20.82 -1.31 14.99
C ASN A 145 19.33 -1.69 15.06
N GLU A 146 18.41 -0.73 14.92
CA GLU A 146 16.97 -0.97 14.97
C GLU A 146 16.34 -1.22 13.59
N VAL A 147 17.08 -0.97 12.50
CA VAL A 147 16.59 -1.08 11.12
C VAL A 147 16.12 -2.50 10.80
N LEU A 148 16.91 -3.51 11.16
CA LEU A 148 16.54 -4.90 10.91
C LEU A 148 15.25 -5.28 11.66
N ILE A 149 15.19 -4.97 12.96
CA ILE A 149 14.03 -5.28 13.81
C ILE A 149 12.77 -4.57 13.29
N THR A 150 12.90 -3.34 12.78
CA THR A 150 11.76 -2.61 12.22
C THR A 150 11.33 -3.10 10.85
N ASN A 151 12.25 -3.54 10.00
CA ASN A 151 11.89 -4.26 8.76
C ASN A 151 11.13 -5.54 9.08
N ILE A 152 11.56 -6.31 10.08
CA ILE A 152 10.84 -7.51 10.51
C ILE A 152 9.41 -7.16 10.94
N LYS A 153 9.22 -6.14 11.79
CA LYS A 153 7.88 -5.68 12.20
C LYS A 153 7.02 -5.25 11.01
N ALA A 154 7.58 -4.46 10.11
CA ALA A 154 6.87 -4.00 8.92
C ALA A 154 6.49 -5.17 8.00
N SER A 155 7.41 -6.13 7.82
CA SER A 155 7.18 -7.35 7.04
C SER A 155 6.10 -8.22 7.66
N SER A 156 6.11 -8.43 8.98
CA SER A 156 5.07 -9.18 9.68
C SER A 156 3.69 -8.56 9.49
N ILE A 157 3.57 -7.23 9.57
CA ILE A 157 2.31 -6.52 9.28
C ILE A 157 1.92 -6.73 7.81
N GLY A 158 2.87 -6.61 6.87
CA GLY A 158 2.60 -6.80 5.44
C GLY A 158 2.07 -8.22 5.12
N ILE A 159 2.72 -9.25 5.65
CA ILE A 159 2.28 -10.65 5.52
C ILE A 159 0.89 -10.84 6.13
N PHE A 160 0.64 -10.29 7.32
CA PHE A 160 -0.66 -10.36 7.97
C PHE A 160 -1.76 -9.75 7.09
N LEU A 161 -1.52 -8.59 6.46
CA LEU A 161 -2.47 -7.97 5.55
C LEU A 161 -2.73 -8.83 4.31
N THR A 162 -1.70 -9.49 3.77
CA THR A 162 -1.84 -10.42 2.64
C THR A 162 -2.71 -11.62 3.02
N LEU A 163 -2.46 -12.24 4.17
CA LEU A 163 -3.26 -13.37 4.65
C LEU A 163 -4.70 -12.96 4.95
N TYR A 164 -4.90 -11.79 5.56
CA TYR A 164 -6.23 -11.24 5.81
C TYR A 164 -7.00 -11.05 4.49
N LEU A 165 -6.37 -10.44 3.48
CA LEU A 165 -7.00 -10.27 2.18
C LEU A 165 -7.32 -11.59 1.51
N ALA A 166 -6.36 -12.52 1.46
CA ALA A 166 -6.55 -13.84 0.89
C ALA A 166 -7.74 -14.56 1.52
N TRP A 167 -7.82 -14.56 2.86
CA TRP A 167 -8.95 -15.13 3.60
C TRP A 167 -10.28 -14.51 3.19
N THR A 168 -10.34 -13.18 3.10
CA THR A 168 -11.57 -12.47 2.76
C THR A 168 -12.00 -12.57 1.29
N GLN A 169 -11.14 -13.09 0.40
CA GLN A 169 -11.48 -13.34 -1.00
C GLN A 169 -11.91 -14.79 -1.25
N ILE A 170 -11.54 -15.71 -0.34
CA ILE A 170 -11.96 -17.12 -0.38
C ILE A 170 -13.41 -17.29 0.11
N ILE A 171 -13.91 -16.35 0.93
CA ILE A 171 -15.31 -16.27 1.43
C ILE A 171 -16.10 -15.29 0.57
#